data_AF-A0A3A5JEJ8-F1
#
_entry.id   AF-A0A3A5JEJ8-F1
#
_cell.length_a   1.000
_cell.length_b   1.000
_cell.length_c   1.000
_cell.angle_alpha   90.00
_cell.angle_beta   90.00
_cell.angle_gamma   90.00
#
_symmetry.space_group_name_H-M   'P 1'
#
loop_
_entity.id
_entity.type
_entity.pdbx_description
1 polymer ?
#
loop_
_entity_poly.entity_id
_entity_poly.type
_entity_poly.pdbx_seq_one_letter_code
_entity_poly.pdbx_strand_id
1 'polypeptide(L)'
;MTHRPAPVSPPVCLTIATSDSGGGAGIQADLKTMEACGAFGTSVVCATTAQNTRGVNSVHVLPTEEIDAQYEAIATDFDLGGVKTGMLATGEVVERVTDYARDLDAPLVVDPVMVAASGDRLLEPDGEAAYEALIAEASLVTPNADECAVLTGTEPTDEASAREVGEELVALGADAALVKGGHVPTDDEMVRDILVTADGHETFEHSRVESEATHGSGCTLSSAITAHLARGDSLDGAVEAGLSLMARAIRYPLDVGEGPGAVHHLAHLRERAARETTAEAVANCVEHLVERDVSPLVPEVGMNVVGATPYAEAPTETAAVEGRITRTLSGIQPNRGVRFGASSHVARFLLAAREFHSEYRFAANCRFDDRIEAALADLDWAVGEYDRSEEPETVKTHEGNTMGWGTRRAFETADGTPVAIVDRGEVGKEAMTKLLAEDGETLAERLTVLCDALQSAE
;
A
#
# COMPACT_ATOMS: atom_id res chain seq x y z
N MET A 1 -12.03 -41.88 5.78
CA MET A 1 -12.43 -41.05 6.94
C MET A 1 -13.26 -39.91 6.41
N THR A 2 -14.43 -39.62 6.97
CA THR A 2 -15.20 -38.42 6.63
C THR A 2 -14.66 -37.25 7.42
N HIS A 3 -14.24 -36.18 6.75
CA HIS A 3 -13.79 -34.96 7.40
C HIS A 3 -14.97 -34.29 8.13
N ARG A 4 -14.74 -33.78 9.34
CA ARG A 4 -15.72 -33.00 10.09
C ARG A 4 -15.58 -31.51 9.73
N PRO A 5 -16.67 -30.75 9.61
CA PRO A 5 -16.59 -29.29 9.47
C PRO A 5 -15.87 -28.66 10.68
N ALA A 6 -15.07 -27.63 10.43
CA ALA A 6 -14.39 -26.81 11.42
C ALA A 6 -14.64 -25.33 11.06
N PRO A 7 -15.77 -24.75 11.48
CA PRO A 7 -16.12 -23.38 11.13
C PRO A 7 -15.17 -22.37 11.78
N VAL A 8 -15.03 -21.21 11.14
CA VAL A 8 -14.34 -20.03 11.67
C VAL A 8 -15.35 -18.91 11.90
N SER A 9 -15.08 -18.04 12.86
CA SER A 9 -15.98 -16.93 13.26
C SER A 9 -15.24 -15.60 13.15
N PRO A 10 -15.24 -14.95 11.99
CA PRO A 10 -14.72 -13.59 11.83
C PRO A 10 -15.71 -12.57 12.43
N PRO A 11 -15.25 -11.36 12.77
CA PRO A 11 -16.16 -10.24 13.03
C PRO A 11 -16.95 -9.89 11.77
N VAL A 12 -18.17 -9.40 11.95
CA VAL A 12 -19.06 -9.01 10.84
C VAL A 12 -19.06 -7.51 10.69
N CYS A 13 -18.87 -7.02 9.46
CA CYS A 13 -19.02 -5.62 9.12
C CYS A 13 -20.23 -5.43 8.20
N LEU A 14 -20.87 -4.27 8.32
CA LEU A 14 -21.93 -3.84 7.40
C LEU A 14 -21.48 -2.60 6.63
N THR A 15 -21.62 -2.62 5.31
CA THR A 15 -21.62 -1.39 4.51
C THR A 15 -23.04 -0.99 4.13
N ILE A 16 -23.37 0.29 4.26
CA ILE A 16 -24.60 0.89 3.77
C ILE A 16 -24.20 1.91 2.70
N ALA A 17 -24.30 1.52 1.43
CA ALA A 17 -23.77 2.32 0.34
C ALA A 17 -24.40 2.00 -1.02
N THR A 18 -24.03 2.80 -2.01
CA THR A 18 -24.35 2.59 -3.42
C THR A 18 -23.46 1.51 -4.05
N SER A 19 -24.04 0.70 -4.94
CA SER A 19 -23.33 -0.27 -5.77
C SER A 19 -22.63 0.37 -6.97
N ASP A 20 -21.34 0.08 -7.15
CA ASP A 20 -20.53 0.40 -8.32
C ASP A 20 -20.44 -0.82 -9.26
N SER A 21 -21.06 -0.73 -10.45
CA SER A 21 -20.97 -1.82 -11.44
C SER A 21 -19.56 -2.08 -11.97
N GLY A 22 -18.65 -1.11 -11.91
CA GLY A 22 -17.24 -1.26 -12.26
C GLY A 22 -16.43 -1.96 -11.17
N GLY A 23 -16.96 -2.00 -9.94
CA GLY A 23 -16.40 -2.70 -8.80
C GLY A 23 -15.14 -2.08 -8.19
N GLY A 24 -14.80 -0.84 -8.54
CA GLY A 24 -13.66 -0.12 -7.98
C GLY A 24 -14.01 0.70 -6.74
N ALA A 25 -15.28 1.04 -6.52
CA ALA A 25 -15.78 1.77 -5.35
C ALA A 25 -17.06 1.12 -4.80
N GLY A 26 -17.81 1.86 -3.98
CA GLY A 26 -19.11 1.43 -3.44
C GLY A 26 -19.03 0.15 -2.61
N ILE A 27 -20.15 -0.56 -2.50
CA ILE A 27 -20.22 -1.82 -1.73
C ILE A 27 -19.19 -2.86 -2.22
N GLN A 28 -18.78 -2.82 -3.49
CA GLN A 28 -17.80 -3.75 -4.04
C GLN A 28 -16.41 -3.51 -3.46
N ALA A 29 -15.97 -2.25 -3.35
CA ALA A 29 -14.72 -1.91 -2.69
C ALA A 29 -14.80 -2.22 -1.20
N ASP A 30 -15.94 -1.92 -0.57
CA ASP A 30 -16.14 -2.14 0.85
C ASP A 30 -16.02 -3.63 1.21
N LEU A 31 -16.78 -4.50 0.54
CA LEU A 31 -16.76 -5.95 0.78
C LEU A 31 -15.38 -6.56 0.50
N LYS A 32 -14.71 -6.16 -0.59
CA LYS A 32 -13.35 -6.63 -0.89
C LYS A 32 -12.37 -6.24 0.21
N THR A 33 -12.48 -5.03 0.73
CA THR A 33 -11.59 -4.50 1.75
C THR A 33 -11.85 -5.14 3.11
N MET A 34 -13.11 -5.28 3.52
CA MET A 34 -13.49 -5.95 4.76
C MET A 34 -12.95 -7.38 4.80
N GLU A 35 -13.14 -8.15 3.73
CA GLU A 35 -12.61 -9.51 3.60
C GLU A 35 -11.07 -9.55 3.61
N ALA A 36 -10.41 -8.58 2.94
CA ALA A 36 -8.95 -8.46 2.96
C ALA A 36 -8.40 -8.15 4.37
N CYS A 37 -9.18 -7.44 5.17
CA CYS A 37 -8.90 -7.12 6.57
C CYS A 37 -9.43 -8.19 7.54
N GLY A 38 -9.95 -9.32 7.04
CA GLY A 38 -10.35 -10.46 7.88
C GLY A 38 -11.68 -10.29 8.62
N ALA A 39 -12.55 -9.41 8.14
CA ALA A 39 -13.94 -9.29 8.57
C ALA A 39 -14.87 -9.86 7.50
N PHE A 40 -15.99 -10.46 7.92
CA PHE A 40 -17.04 -10.89 7.01
C PHE A 40 -17.90 -9.70 6.59
N GLY A 41 -17.98 -9.43 5.29
CA GLY A 41 -18.72 -8.28 4.78
C GLY A 41 -20.19 -8.58 4.52
N THR A 42 -21.08 -7.74 5.07
CA THR A 42 -22.51 -7.65 4.73
C THR A 42 -22.80 -6.29 4.09
N SER A 43 -23.93 -6.15 3.40
CA SER A 43 -24.25 -4.92 2.69
C SER A 43 -25.75 -4.61 2.66
N VAL A 44 -26.09 -3.34 2.82
CA VAL A 44 -27.37 -2.74 2.46
C VAL A 44 -27.13 -1.84 1.26
N VAL A 45 -27.81 -2.11 0.15
CA VAL A 45 -27.66 -1.35 -1.09
C VAL A 45 -28.63 -0.18 -1.06
N CYS A 46 -28.11 1.05 -1.18
CA CYS A 46 -28.93 2.26 -1.25
C CYS A 46 -29.35 2.61 -2.68
N ALA A 47 -28.43 2.41 -3.62
CA ALA A 47 -28.62 2.68 -5.03
C ALA A 47 -27.72 1.77 -5.88
N THR A 48 -28.00 1.70 -7.17
CA THR A 48 -27.10 1.09 -8.16
C THR A 48 -26.64 2.14 -9.16
N THR A 49 -25.36 2.12 -9.50
CA THR A 49 -24.82 2.92 -10.60
C THR A 49 -24.52 2.06 -11.82
N ALA A 50 -24.76 2.61 -13.01
CA ALA A 50 -24.14 2.14 -14.25
C ALA A 50 -22.82 2.92 -14.42
N GLN A 51 -21.78 2.44 -13.76
CA GLN A 51 -20.48 3.08 -13.61
C GLN A 51 -19.36 2.20 -14.16
N ASN A 52 -18.32 2.83 -14.70
CA ASN A 52 -17.08 2.18 -15.09
C ASN A 52 -15.90 3.14 -14.86
N THR A 53 -14.69 2.75 -15.28
CA THR A 53 -13.47 3.53 -15.07
C THR A 53 -13.44 4.88 -15.80
N ARG A 54 -14.43 5.20 -16.63
CA ARG A 54 -14.55 6.47 -17.36
C ARG A 54 -15.61 7.41 -16.79
N GLY A 55 -16.34 6.99 -15.75
CA GLY A 55 -17.35 7.81 -15.07
C GLY A 55 -18.67 7.09 -14.80
N VAL A 56 -19.68 7.88 -14.40
CA VAL A 56 -21.02 7.42 -14.03
C VAL A 56 -22.03 7.76 -15.13
N ASN A 57 -22.71 6.74 -15.68
CA ASN A 57 -23.72 6.95 -16.74
C ASN A 57 -25.14 7.14 -16.18
N SER A 58 -25.46 6.44 -15.08
CA SER A 58 -26.76 6.56 -14.42
C SER A 58 -26.70 6.11 -12.98
N VAL A 59 -27.61 6.66 -12.17
CA VAL A 59 -27.84 6.29 -10.77
C VAL A 59 -29.31 5.88 -10.64
N HIS A 60 -29.58 4.76 -9.98
CA HIS A 60 -30.92 4.30 -9.64
C HIS A 60 -31.01 4.04 -8.14
N VAL A 61 -31.70 4.94 -7.44
CA VAL A 61 -31.95 4.84 -6.00
C VAL A 61 -33.03 3.80 -5.75
N LEU A 62 -32.78 2.90 -4.80
CA LEU A 62 -33.76 1.88 -4.41
C LEU A 62 -34.87 2.51 -3.56
N PRO A 63 -36.10 1.96 -3.60
CA PRO A 63 -37.16 2.37 -2.66
C PRO A 63 -36.69 2.21 -1.22
N THR A 64 -37.03 3.17 -0.35
CA THR A 64 -36.59 3.15 1.05
C THR A 64 -37.11 1.92 1.80
N GLU A 65 -38.26 1.38 1.43
CA GLU A 65 -38.78 0.14 2.02
C GLU A 65 -37.91 -1.08 1.72
N GLU A 66 -37.22 -1.09 0.57
CA GLU A 66 -36.26 -2.16 0.23
C GLU A 66 -34.93 -1.98 0.96
N ILE A 67 -34.53 -0.73 1.24
CA ILE A 67 -33.36 -0.41 2.06
C ILE A 67 -33.61 -0.87 3.50
N ASP A 68 -34.79 -0.54 4.06
CA ASP A 68 -35.24 -0.97 5.38
C ASP A 68 -35.27 -2.50 5.49
N ALA A 69 -35.85 -3.18 4.49
CA ALA A 69 -35.94 -4.64 4.48
C ALA A 69 -34.56 -5.32 4.46
N GLN A 70 -33.60 -4.77 3.72
CA GLN A 70 -32.22 -5.26 3.72
C GLN A 70 -31.56 -5.04 5.09
N TYR A 71 -31.70 -3.84 5.66
CA TYR A 71 -31.12 -3.53 6.97
C TYR A 71 -31.69 -4.43 8.06
N GLU A 72 -33.02 -4.61 8.12
CA GLU A 72 -33.68 -5.50 9.09
C GLU A 72 -33.19 -6.95 8.95
N ALA A 73 -33.05 -7.45 7.72
CA ALA A 73 -32.54 -8.80 7.48
C ALA A 73 -31.12 -9.01 8.02
N ILE A 74 -30.26 -7.98 7.94
CA ILE A 74 -28.90 -8.06 8.48
C ILE A 74 -28.89 -7.87 10.00
N ALA A 75 -29.51 -6.80 10.49
CA ALA A 75 -29.48 -6.43 11.91
C ALA A 75 -30.14 -7.47 12.82
N THR A 76 -31.06 -8.29 12.29
CA THR A 76 -31.73 -9.34 13.07
C THR A 76 -31.02 -10.70 13.09
N ASP A 77 -30.08 -10.94 12.17
CA ASP A 77 -29.38 -12.24 12.03
C ASP A 77 -27.88 -12.16 12.37
N PHE A 78 -27.24 -11.01 12.12
CA PHE A 78 -25.80 -10.84 12.27
C PHE A 78 -25.44 -9.97 13.49
N ASP A 79 -24.40 -10.39 14.20
CA ASP A 79 -23.77 -9.62 15.28
C ASP A 79 -22.77 -8.64 14.66
N LEU A 80 -23.21 -7.38 14.47
CA LEU A 80 -22.43 -6.36 13.77
C LEU A 80 -21.30 -5.83 14.67
N GLY A 81 -20.06 -6.03 14.25
CA GLY A 81 -18.88 -5.49 14.93
C GLY A 81 -18.46 -4.10 14.45
N GLY A 82 -18.94 -3.65 13.29
CA GLY A 82 -18.68 -2.32 12.76
C GLY A 82 -19.52 -2.01 11.53
N VAL A 83 -19.93 -0.75 11.38
CA VAL A 83 -20.78 -0.29 10.28
C VAL A 83 -20.10 0.86 9.56
N LYS A 84 -20.21 0.87 8.23
CA LYS A 84 -19.69 1.91 7.36
C LYS A 84 -20.81 2.47 6.50
N THR A 85 -20.88 3.78 6.35
CA THR A 85 -21.72 4.42 5.32
C THR A 85 -20.84 4.91 4.18
N GLY A 86 -21.31 4.75 2.94
CA GLY A 86 -20.69 5.35 1.75
C GLY A 86 -21.62 6.36 1.08
N MET A 87 -21.61 6.40 -0.26
CA MET A 87 -22.58 7.22 -1.02
C MET A 87 -24.02 6.75 -0.75
N LEU A 88 -24.83 7.64 -0.15
CA LEU A 88 -26.26 7.40 0.17
C LEU A 88 -27.25 7.97 -0.86
N ALA A 89 -26.77 8.72 -1.86
CA ALA A 89 -27.50 9.27 -3.00
C ALA A 89 -28.56 10.36 -2.72
N THR A 90 -29.39 10.25 -1.68
CA THR A 90 -30.46 11.24 -1.39
C THR A 90 -30.59 11.53 0.10
N GLY A 91 -31.12 12.72 0.45
CA GLY A 91 -31.40 13.10 1.84
C GLY A 91 -32.35 12.13 2.55
N GLU A 92 -33.36 11.60 1.84
CA GLU A 92 -34.29 10.61 2.41
C GLU A 92 -33.57 9.33 2.85
N VAL A 93 -32.59 8.85 2.07
CA VAL A 93 -31.77 7.70 2.46
C VAL A 93 -30.87 8.04 3.62
N VAL A 94 -30.25 9.24 3.62
CA VAL A 94 -29.44 9.71 4.76
C VAL A 94 -30.27 9.70 6.05
N GLU A 95 -31.50 10.22 6.02
CA GLU A 95 -32.39 10.21 7.18
C GLU A 95 -32.69 8.79 7.69
N ARG A 96 -32.98 7.83 6.79
CA ARG A 96 -33.19 6.43 7.20
C ARG A 96 -31.95 5.82 7.84
N VAL A 97 -30.77 6.08 7.27
CA VAL A 97 -29.50 5.59 7.81
C VAL A 97 -29.19 6.21 9.17
N THR A 98 -29.51 7.49 9.37
CA THR A 98 -29.42 8.13 10.69
C THR A 98 -30.34 7.47 11.71
N ASP A 99 -31.55 7.07 11.31
CA ASP A 99 -32.46 6.34 12.20
C ASP A 99 -31.87 4.98 12.61
N TYR A 100 -31.20 4.27 11.69
CA TYR A 100 -30.48 3.03 12.01
C TYR A 100 -29.30 3.26 12.96
N ALA A 101 -28.57 4.37 12.77
CA ALA A 101 -27.35 4.69 13.53
C ALA A 101 -27.64 4.91 15.02
N ARG A 102 -28.77 5.53 15.36
CA ARG A 102 -29.16 5.83 16.75
C ARG A 102 -29.33 4.59 17.64
N ASP A 103 -29.70 3.46 17.05
CA ASP A 103 -29.94 2.20 17.75
C ASP A 103 -28.78 1.20 17.58
N LEU A 104 -27.68 1.62 16.95
CA LEU A 104 -26.56 0.75 16.60
C LEU A 104 -25.63 0.52 17.81
N ASP A 105 -25.37 -0.75 18.14
CA ASP A 105 -24.41 -1.16 19.18
C ASP A 105 -23.06 -1.56 18.57
N ALA A 106 -22.55 -0.75 17.65
CA ALA A 106 -21.29 -0.97 16.93
C ALA A 106 -20.69 0.36 16.46
N PRO A 107 -19.35 0.45 16.30
CA PRO A 107 -18.72 1.64 15.74
C PRO A 107 -19.25 1.98 14.35
N LEU A 108 -19.62 3.24 14.15
CA LEU A 108 -20.08 3.77 12.86
C LEU A 108 -19.00 4.64 12.21
N VAL A 109 -18.52 4.23 11.04
CA VAL A 109 -17.61 5.02 10.20
C VAL A 109 -18.41 5.67 9.07
N VAL A 110 -18.49 6.99 9.08
CA VAL A 110 -19.19 7.77 8.06
C VAL A 110 -18.19 8.29 7.03
N ASP A 111 -18.26 7.77 5.80
CA ASP A 111 -17.55 8.34 4.64
C ASP A 111 -18.54 9.24 3.88
N PRO A 112 -18.45 10.58 4.04
CA PRO A 112 -19.46 11.52 3.54
C PRO A 112 -19.27 11.77 2.04
N VAL A 113 -19.43 10.73 1.24
CA VAL A 113 -19.19 10.75 -0.21
C VAL A 113 -20.22 11.67 -0.90
N MET A 114 -19.80 12.91 -1.16
CA MET A 114 -20.63 13.96 -1.78
C MET A 114 -20.28 14.22 -3.25
N VAL A 115 -19.06 13.86 -3.67
CA VAL A 115 -18.53 14.06 -5.03
C VAL A 115 -17.87 12.78 -5.52
N ALA A 116 -18.09 12.42 -6.78
CA ALA A 116 -17.44 11.27 -7.40
C ALA A 116 -15.96 11.55 -7.66
N ALA A 117 -15.14 10.50 -7.79
CA ALA A 117 -13.75 10.64 -8.24
C ALA A 117 -13.65 11.30 -9.65
N SER A 118 -14.71 11.23 -10.46
CA SER A 118 -14.83 11.93 -11.75
C SER A 118 -15.18 13.42 -11.63
N GLY A 119 -15.44 13.93 -10.42
CA GLY A 119 -15.88 15.30 -10.15
C GLY A 119 -17.39 15.52 -10.27
N ASP A 120 -18.18 14.48 -10.58
CA ASP A 120 -19.63 14.58 -10.65
C ASP A 120 -20.22 14.77 -9.24
N ARG A 121 -21.10 15.76 -9.06
CA ARG A 121 -21.85 15.92 -7.80
C ARG A 121 -22.79 14.73 -7.60
N LEU A 122 -22.70 14.09 -6.44
CA LEU A 122 -23.46 12.88 -6.11
C LEU A 122 -24.65 13.14 -5.17
N LEU A 123 -24.74 14.36 -4.62
CA LEU A 123 -25.78 14.75 -3.68
C LEU A 123 -26.47 16.05 -4.09
N GLU A 124 -27.78 16.12 -3.82
CA GLU A 124 -28.57 17.35 -3.90
C GLU A 124 -28.38 18.18 -2.62
N PRO A 125 -28.50 19.52 -2.67
CA PRO A 125 -28.24 20.40 -1.51
C PRO A 125 -29.05 20.05 -0.26
N ASP A 126 -30.30 19.60 -0.42
CA ASP A 126 -31.15 19.21 0.71
C ASP A 126 -30.61 17.96 1.44
N GLY A 127 -29.81 17.12 0.76
CA GLY A 127 -29.16 15.97 1.38
C GLY A 127 -27.88 16.31 2.14
N GLU A 128 -27.24 17.45 1.89
CA GLU A 128 -26.07 17.91 2.65
C GLU A 128 -26.46 18.21 4.11
N ALA A 129 -27.59 18.89 4.32
CA ALA A 129 -28.14 19.17 5.65
C ALA A 129 -28.51 17.89 6.43
N ALA A 130 -28.86 16.81 5.73
CA ALA A 130 -29.19 15.54 6.37
C ALA A 130 -27.94 14.85 6.97
N TYR A 131 -26.72 15.16 6.48
CA TYR A 131 -25.49 14.56 6.99
C TYR A 131 -25.12 15.06 8.39
N GLU A 132 -25.50 16.28 8.79
CA GLU A 132 -25.21 16.77 10.15
C GLU A 132 -25.73 15.80 11.22
N ALA A 133 -26.96 15.32 11.07
CA ALA A 133 -27.57 14.38 12.00
C ALA A 133 -26.91 13.00 11.95
N LEU A 134 -26.41 12.57 10.79
CA LEU A 134 -25.68 11.29 10.67
C LEU A 134 -24.28 11.37 11.29
N ILE A 135 -23.58 12.50 11.08
CA ILE A 135 -22.25 12.76 11.63
C ILE A 135 -22.30 12.77 13.16
N ALA A 136 -23.37 13.30 13.76
CA ALA A 136 -23.56 13.30 15.20
C ALA A 136 -23.66 11.89 15.83
N GLU A 137 -23.91 10.85 15.03
CA GLU A 137 -23.95 9.45 15.48
C GLU A 137 -22.66 8.69 15.11
N ALA A 138 -21.68 9.36 14.48
CA ALA A 138 -20.48 8.71 13.96
C ALA A 138 -19.41 8.50 15.03
N SER A 139 -18.89 7.27 15.11
CA SER A 139 -17.65 7.00 15.85
C SER A 139 -16.42 7.56 15.14
N LEU A 140 -16.48 7.67 13.80
CA LEU A 140 -15.47 8.34 12.98
C LEU A 140 -16.12 8.89 11.71
N VAL A 141 -15.88 10.15 11.38
CA VAL A 141 -16.15 10.71 10.04
C VAL A 141 -14.84 10.86 9.26
N THR A 142 -14.83 10.52 7.97
CA THR A 142 -13.59 10.51 7.14
C THR A 142 -13.64 11.43 5.91
N PRO A 143 -13.86 12.75 6.06
CA PRO A 143 -14.01 13.65 4.91
C PRO A 143 -12.66 13.99 4.24
N ASN A 144 -12.69 14.25 2.94
CA ASN A 144 -11.63 14.92 2.20
C ASN A 144 -11.81 16.46 2.26
N ALA A 145 -10.87 17.23 1.69
CA ALA A 145 -10.92 18.69 1.71
C ALA A 145 -12.20 19.29 1.06
N ASP A 146 -12.65 18.74 -0.07
CA ASP A 146 -13.89 19.18 -0.74
C ASP A 146 -15.13 18.88 0.11
N GLU A 147 -15.17 17.69 0.71
CA GLU A 147 -16.24 17.26 1.63
C GLU A 147 -16.27 18.12 2.89
N CYS A 148 -15.11 18.53 3.41
CA CYS A 148 -15.01 19.49 4.50
C CYS A 148 -15.63 20.84 4.13
N ALA A 149 -15.32 21.36 2.93
CA ALA A 149 -15.87 22.62 2.46
C ALA A 149 -17.41 22.61 2.40
N VAL A 150 -18.00 21.47 2.06
CA VAL A 150 -19.46 21.28 2.05
C VAL A 150 -20.02 21.17 3.47
N LEU A 151 -19.38 20.39 4.34
CA LEU A 151 -19.87 20.09 5.68
C LEU A 151 -19.72 21.24 6.67
N THR A 152 -18.63 22.00 6.61
CA THR A 152 -18.29 23.06 7.58
C THR A 152 -18.24 24.45 6.96
N GLY A 153 -18.37 24.55 5.64
CA GLY A 153 -18.15 25.81 4.91
C GLY A 153 -16.68 26.22 4.81
N THR A 154 -15.74 25.38 5.28
CA THR A 154 -14.30 25.65 5.30
C THR A 154 -13.53 24.55 4.59
N GLU A 155 -12.82 24.92 3.51
CA GLU A 155 -11.89 24.02 2.82
C GLU A 155 -10.51 24.10 3.50
N PRO A 156 -9.97 23.00 4.03
CA PRO A 156 -8.65 23.00 4.65
C PRO A 156 -7.54 23.11 3.59
N THR A 157 -6.59 24.01 3.82
CA THR A 157 -5.47 24.28 2.89
C THR A 157 -4.09 23.95 3.49
N ASP A 158 -4.04 23.64 4.77
CA ASP A 158 -2.84 23.26 5.52
C ASP A 158 -3.22 22.41 6.75
N GLU A 159 -2.22 21.93 7.49
CA GLU A 159 -2.43 21.11 8.68
C GLU A 159 -3.23 21.83 9.78
N ALA A 160 -3.03 23.14 9.94
CA ALA A 160 -3.72 23.91 10.97
C ALA A 160 -5.22 24.03 10.67
N SER A 161 -5.57 24.39 9.43
CA SER A 161 -6.96 24.46 8.98
C SER A 161 -7.63 23.09 8.92
N ALA A 162 -6.91 22.03 8.53
CA ALA A 162 -7.41 20.65 8.60
C ALA A 162 -7.78 20.24 10.03
N ARG A 163 -6.94 20.62 10.99
CA ARG A 163 -7.23 20.41 12.41
C ARG A 163 -8.45 21.21 12.87
N GLU A 164 -8.55 22.50 12.55
CA GLU A 164 -9.70 23.34 12.92
C GLU A 164 -11.02 22.77 12.40
N VAL A 165 -11.04 22.31 11.14
CA VAL A 165 -12.19 21.63 10.55
C VAL A 165 -12.52 20.32 11.26
N GLY A 166 -11.51 19.52 11.61
CA GLY A 166 -11.72 18.30 12.38
C GLY A 166 -12.32 18.58 13.77
N GLU A 167 -11.87 19.64 14.44
CA GLU A 167 -12.43 20.10 15.72
C GLU A 167 -13.91 20.54 15.58
N GLU A 168 -14.28 21.16 14.45
CA GLU A 168 -15.66 21.52 14.14
C GLU A 168 -16.55 20.29 13.91
N LEU A 169 -16.08 19.29 13.18
CA LEU A 169 -16.81 18.04 12.96
C LEU A 169 -17.06 17.27 14.26
N VAL A 170 -16.08 17.25 15.17
CA VAL A 170 -16.24 16.70 16.52
C VAL A 170 -17.25 17.54 17.32
N ALA A 171 -17.25 18.87 17.16
CA ALA A 171 -18.23 19.74 17.81
C ALA A 171 -19.67 19.55 17.29
N LEU A 172 -19.84 19.06 16.06
CA LEU A 172 -21.14 18.65 15.50
C LEU A 172 -21.69 17.35 16.12
N GLY A 173 -20.84 16.57 16.78
CA GLY A 173 -21.23 15.40 17.56
C GLY A 173 -20.51 14.10 17.23
N ALA A 174 -19.68 14.07 16.19
CA ALA A 174 -18.86 12.89 15.92
C ALA A 174 -17.87 12.64 17.06
N ASP A 175 -17.64 11.37 17.41
CA ASP A 175 -16.65 11.02 18.42
C ASP A 175 -15.22 11.35 17.95
N ALA A 176 -14.98 11.23 16.63
CA ALA A 176 -13.73 11.54 15.97
C ALA A 176 -13.90 11.95 14.50
N ALA A 177 -12.93 12.68 13.97
CA ALA A 177 -12.85 13.07 12.56
C ALA A 177 -11.45 12.81 11.99
N LEU A 178 -11.35 12.09 10.87
CA LEU A 178 -10.13 11.92 10.09
C LEU A 178 -10.20 12.78 8.82
N VAL A 179 -9.60 13.97 8.88
CA VAL A 179 -9.53 14.89 7.75
C VAL A 179 -8.41 14.44 6.81
N LYS A 180 -8.79 14.00 5.61
CA LYS A 180 -7.85 13.41 4.64
C LYS A 180 -7.06 14.49 3.90
N GLY A 181 -5.73 14.41 3.94
CA GLY A 181 -4.80 15.39 3.37
C GLY A 181 -4.49 15.22 1.89
N GLY A 182 -5.01 14.18 1.24
CA GLY A 182 -4.67 13.84 -0.15
C GLY A 182 -4.83 14.99 -1.15
N HIS A 183 -5.76 15.90 -0.91
CA HIS A 183 -6.04 17.08 -1.76
C HIS A 183 -5.41 18.38 -1.25
N VAL A 184 -4.76 18.35 -0.08
CA VAL A 184 -4.10 19.51 0.52
C VAL A 184 -2.71 19.68 -0.11
N PRO A 185 -2.38 20.86 -0.69
CA PRO A 185 -1.05 21.12 -1.24
C PRO A 185 0.03 21.13 -0.16
N THR A 186 1.19 20.57 -0.47
CA THR A 186 2.35 20.50 0.43
C THR A 186 3.64 20.75 -0.34
N ASP A 187 4.58 21.48 0.27
CA ASP A 187 5.87 21.81 -0.36
C ASP A 187 6.88 20.64 -0.35
N ASP A 188 6.61 19.58 0.43
CA ASP A 188 7.56 18.51 0.76
C ASP A 188 7.16 17.11 0.24
N GLU A 189 6.24 17.03 -0.72
CA GLU A 189 5.74 15.76 -1.31
C GLU A 189 5.13 14.79 -0.28
N MET A 190 4.78 15.26 0.92
CA MET A 190 4.13 14.47 1.96
C MET A 190 2.63 14.73 2.00
N VAL A 191 1.85 13.71 2.31
CA VAL A 191 0.42 13.82 2.64
C VAL A 191 0.28 13.75 4.14
N ARG A 192 -0.61 14.58 4.70
CA ARG A 192 -0.88 14.66 6.15
C ARG A 192 -2.35 14.44 6.41
N ASP A 193 -2.71 13.31 6.98
CA ASP A 193 -4.07 13.04 7.45
C ASP A 193 -4.17 13.35 8.94
N ILE A 194 -5.19 14.12 9.34
CA ILE A 194 -5.33 14.62 10.71
C ILE A 194 -6.50 13.93 11.38
N LEU A 195 -6.20 13.10 12.39
CA LEU A 195 -7.21 12.51 13.26
C LEU A 195 -7.47 13.44 14.43
N VAL A 196 -8.72 13.87 14.62
CA VAL A 196 -9.15 14.73 15.72
C VAL A 196 -10.16 13.98 16.58
N THR A 197 -10.01 14.11 17.90
CA THR A 197 -10.89 13.56 18.94
C THR A 197 -11.15 14.63 20.00
N ALA A 198 -12.03 14.35 20.96
CA ALA A 198 -12.23 15.22 22.11
C ALA A 198 -10.96 15.41 22.99
N ASP A 199 -10.02 14.47 22.95
CA ASP A 199 -8.80 14.48 23.77
C ASP A 199 -7.61 15.17 23.09
N GLY A 200 -7.68 15.39 21.77
CA GLY A 200 -6.60 16.01 20.99
C GLY A 200 -6.61 15.59 19.53
N HIS A 201 -5.46 15.70 18.88
CA HIS A 201 -5.26 15.31 17.49
C HIS A 201 -3.95 14.56 17.28
N GLU A 202 -3.90 13.74 16.24
CA GLU A 202 -2.73 13.04 15.74
C GLU A 202 -2.58 13.26 14.24
N THR A 203 -1.34 13.48 13.79
CA THR A 203 -1.00 13.69 12.37
C THR A 203 -0.32 12.44 11.84
N PHE A 204 -0.90 11.85 10.80
CA PHE A 204 -0.32 10.73 10.05
C PHE A 204 0.34 11.24 8.78
N GLU A 205 1.64 10.99 8.62
CA GLU A 205 2.40 11.44 7.46
C GLU A 205 2.80 10.26 6.57
N HIS A 206 2.60 10.39 5.26
CA HIS A 206 3.07 9.42 4.28
C HIS A 206 3.46 10.09 2.95
N SER A 207 4.28 9.43 2.15
CA SER A 207 4.70 9.95 0.85
C SER A 207 3.50 10.06 -0.10
N ARG A 208 3.47 11.13 -0.90
CA ARG A 208 2.52 11.29 -1.99
C ARG A 208 2.85 10.32 -3.11
N VAL A 209 1.82 9.65 -3.62
CA VAL A 209 1.94 8.79 -4.81
C VAL A 209 1.27 9.51 -5.98
N GLU A 210 2.04 9.80 -7.02
CA GLU A 210 1.50 10.34 -8.28
C GLU A 210 0.77 9.21 -9.03
N SER A 211 -0.55 9.17 -8.89
CA SER A 211 -1.39 8.17 -9.55
C SER A 211 -2.76 8.76 -9.89
N GLU A 212 -3.23 8.53 -11.11
CA GLU A 212 -4.60 8.85 -11.52
C GLU A 212 -5.59 7.74 -11.09
N ALA A 213 -5.10 6.56 -10.71
CA ALA A 213 -5.87 5.38 -10.35
C ALA A 213 -6.44 5.45 -8.92
N THR A 214 -7.08 6.55 -8.56
CA THR A 214 -7.57 6.83 -7.20
C THR A 214 -9.01 6.37 -6.96
N HIS A 215 -9.65 5.80 -7.99
CA HIS A 215 -11.02 5.29 -7.89
C HIS A 215 -11.14 4.26 -6.77
N GLY A 216 -12.03 4.53 -5.80
CA GLY A 216 -12.26 3.69 -4.63
C GLY A 216 -11.37 3.95 -3.42
N SER A 217 -10.51 4.98 -3.44
CA SER A 217 -9.62 5.31 -2.32
C SER A 217 -10.37 5.55 -1.01
N GLY A 218 -11.33 6.48 -0.98
CA GLY A 218 -12.16 6.77 0.20
C GLY A 218 -12.89 5.54 0.75
N CYS A 219 -13.56 4.79 -0.14
CA CYS A 219 -14.28 3.56 0.24
C CYS A 219 -13.35 2.49 0.82
N THR A 220 -12.15 2.34 0.27
CA THR A 220 -11.14 1.38 0.76
C THR A 220 -10.65 1.82 2.15
N LEU A 221 -10.31 3.09 2.34
CA LEU A 221 -9.82 3.59 3.62
C LEU A 221 -10.87 3.41 4.74
N SER A 222 -12.08 3.92 4.54
CA SER A 222 -13.15 3.85 5.54
C SER A 222 -13.56 2.41 5.85
N SER A 223 -13.59 1.52 4.84
CA SER A 223 -13.89 0.10 5.05
C SER A 223 -12.77 -0.65 5.77
N ALA A 224 -11.50 -0.30 5.52
CA ALA A 224 -10.38 -0.87 6.25
C ALA A 224 -10.43 -0.48 7.74
N ILE A 225 -10.67 0.80 8.02
CA ILE A 225 -10.84 1.30 9.40
C ILE A 225 -12.00 0.56 10.09
N THR A 226 -13.15 0.46 9.42
CA THR A 226 -14.33 -0.25 9.94
C THR A 226 -14.01 -1.70 10.29
N ALA A 227 -13.30 -2.42 9.42
CA ALA A 227 -12.92 -3.81 9.65
C ALA A 227 -11.93 -3.97 10.82
N HIS A 228 -11.04 -3.00 11.02
CA HIS A 228 -10.12 -2.98 12.15
C HIS A 228 -10.85 -2.69 13.48
N LEU A 229 -11.77 -1.71 13.49
CA LEU A 229 -12.62 -1.43 14.64
C LEU A 229 -13.47 -2.65 15.03
N ALA A 230 -14.03 -3.36 14.04
CA ALA A 230 -14.81 -4.58 14.28
C ALA A 230 -13.99 -5.74 14.88
N ARG A 231 -12.65 -5.72 14.76
CA ARG A 231 -11.75 -6.66 15.42
C ARG A 231 -11.38 -6.24 16.85
N GLY A 232 -11.78 -5.04 17.27
CA GLY A 232 -11.45 -4.45 18.57
C GLY A 232 -10.11 -3.71 18.61
N ASP A 233 -9.58 -3.30 17.47
CA ASP A 233 -8.40 -2.42 17.43
C ASP A 233 -8.76 -1.02 17.98
N SER A 234 -7.79 -0.28 18.53
CA SER A 234 -8.02 1.13 18.92
C SER A 234 -8.26 1.99 17.68
N LEU A 235 -8.90 3.16 17.87
CA LEU A 235 -9.16 4.10 16.77
C LEU A 235 -7.87 4.47 16.02
N ASP A 236 -6.82 4.90 16.74
CA ASP A 236 -5.54 5.27 16.15
C ASP A 236 -4.92 4.09 15.37
N GLY A 237 -4.99 2.88 15.94
CA GLY A 237 -4.47 1.68 15.28
C GLY A 237 -5.28 1.26 14.05
N ALA A 238 -6.59 1.48 14.05
CA ALA A 238 -7.46 1.24 12.91
C ALA A 238 -7.20 2.26 11.78
N VAL A 239 -7.01 3.53 12.13
CA VAL A 239 -6.63 4.61 11.20
C VAL A 239 -5.25 4.35 10.60
N GLU A 240 -4.23 4.09 11.43
CA GLU A 240 -2.86 3.80 10.98
C GLU A 240 -2.84 2.62 10.00
N ALA A 241 -3.56 1.54 10.31
CA ALA A 241 -3.62 0.38 9.44
C ALA A 241 -4.40 0.62 8.14
N GLY A 242 -5.48 1.42 8.20
CA GLY A 242 -6.24 1.85 7.03
C GLY A 242 -5.39 2.69 6.07
N LEU A 243 -4.67 3.68 6.61
CA LEU A 243 -3.76 4.53 5.84
C LEU A 243 -2.60 3.73 5.26
N SER A 244 -2.03 2.79 6.03
CA SER A 244 -1.00 1.88 5.55
C SER A 244 -1.48 1.03 4.36
N LEU A 245 -2.71 0.50 4.42
CA LEU A 245 -3.32 -0.21 3.29
C LEU A 245 -3.47 0.71 2.10
N MET A 246 -3.94 1.95 2.34
CA MET A 246 -4.24 2.88 1.27
C MET A 246 -2.99 3.32 0.52
N ALA A 247 -1.91 3.64 1.24
CA ALA A 247 -0.62 3.98 0.64
C ALA A 247 -0.15 2.88 -0.32
N ARG A 248 -0.26 1.61 0.08
CA ARG A 248 0.09 0.47 -0.77
C ARG A 248 -0.88 0.29 -1.94
N ALA A 249 -2.18 0.43 -1.69
CA ALA A 249 -3.21 0.21 -2.71
C ALA A 249 -3.19 1.27 -3.82
N ILE A 250 -2.76 2.50 -3.52
CA ILE A 250 -2.55 3.56 -4.53
C ILE A 250 -1.23 3.35 -5.27
N ARG A 251 -0.18 2.91 -4.59
CA ARG A 251 1.13 2.62 -5.20
C ARG A 251 1.09 1.46 -6.18
N TYR A 252 0.29 0.44 -5.90
CA TYR A 252 0.13 -0.74 -6.75
C TYR A 252 -1.30 -0.83 -7.30
N PRO A 253 -1.73 0.14 -8.14
CA PRO A 253 -3.11 0.19 -8.59
C PRO A 253 -3.43 -0.98 -9.53
N LEU A 254 -4.72 -1.19 -9.75
CA LEU A 254 -5.24 -2.13 -10.74
C LEU A 254 -5.39 -1.39 -12.08
N ASP A 255 -4.58 -1.77 -13.05
CA ASP A 255 -4.74 -1.36 -14.46
C ASP A 255 -5.86 -2.18 -15.11
N VAL A 256 -7.09 -1.67 -14.98
CA VAL A 256 -8.31 -2.30 -15.49
C VAL A 256 -9.19 -1.28 -16.17
N GLY A 257 -9.95 -1.73 -17.18
CA GLY A 257 -10.77 -0.84 -17.99
C GLY A 257 -9.94 0.00 -18.96
N GLU A 258 -10.50 1.12 -19.40
CA GLU A 258 -9.86 2.04 -20.36
C GLU A 258 -9.73 3.47 -19.80
N GLY A 259 -9.98 3.64 -18.50
CA GLY A 259 -9.79 4.90 -17.76
C GLY A 259 -8.61 4.76 -16.80
N PRO A 260 -8.56 5.58 -15.73
CA PRO A 260 -7.42 5.57 -14.80
C PRO A 260 -7.23 4.29 -13.98
N GLY A 261 -8.17 3.34 -13.99
CA GLY A 261 -8.11 2.11 -13.19
C GLY A 261 -8.76 2.26 -11.81
N ALA A 262 -8.28 1.50 -10.82
CA ALA A 262 -8.76 1.55 -9.44
C ALA A 262 -7.65 1.25 -8.43
N VAL A 263 -7.84 1.66 -7.18
CA VAL A 263 -6.93 1.27 -6.09
C VAL A 263 -6.97 -0.25 -5.85
N HIS A 264 -5.88 -0.83 -5.37
CA HIS A 264 -5.82 -2.26 -5.11
C HIS A 264 -6.28 -2.63 -3.69
N HIS A 265 -7.58 -2.84 -3.51
CA HIS A 265 -8.23 -3.15 -2.22
C HIS A 265 -7.60 -4.35 -1.46
N LEU A 266 -6.99 -5.29 -2.18
CA LEU A 266 -6.43 -6.53 -1.62
C LEU A 266 -4.90 -6.45 -1.42
N ALA A 267 -4.26 -5.28 -1.58
CA ALA A 267 -2.80 -5.18 -1.67
C ALA A 267 -2.08 -5.77 -0.44
N HIS A 268 -2.56 -5.52 0.78
CA HIS A 268 -2.01 -6.14 2.00
C HIS A 268 -2.19 -7.66 2.03
N LEU A 269 -3.36 -8.16 1.66
CA LEU A 269 -3.62 -9.60 1.61
C LEU A 269 -2.69 -10.29 0.59
N ARG A 270 -2.48 -9.65 -0.56
CA ARG A 270 -1.61 -10.16 -1.63
C ARG A 270 -0.13 -10.08 -1.24
N GLU A 271 0.31 -9.03 -0.54
CA GLU A 271 1.65 -8.94 0.03
C GLU A 271 1.91 -10.14 0.96
N ARG A 272 1.01 -10.35 1.94
CA ARG A 272 1.13 -11.44 2.91
C ARG A 272 1.15 -12.81 2.23
N ALA A 273 0.29 -13.02 1.24
CA ALA A 273 0.21 -14.27 0.50
C ALA A 273 1.48 -14.57 -0.31
N ALA A 274 2.18 -13.54 -0.79
CA ALA A 274 3.40 -13.70 -1.59
C ALA A 274 4.65 -14.03 -0.77
N ARG A 275 4.59 -13.94 0.57
CA ARG A 275 5.77 -14.07 1.42
C ARG A 275 6.45 -15.43 1.31
N GLU A 276 5.69 -16.52 1.44
CA GLU A 276 6.24 -17.87 1.41
C GLU A 276 6.95 -18.16 0.08
N THR A 277 6.25 -17.93 -1.03
CA THR A 277 6.80 -18.13 -2.38
C THR A 277 8.04 -17.26 -2.66
N THR A 278 8.11 -16.06 -2.07
CA THR A 278 9.29 -15.19 -2.20
C THR A 278 10.47 -15.77 -1.42
N ALA A 279 10.24 -16.26 -0.19
CA ALA A 279 11.29 -16.90 0.60
C ALA A 279 11.80 -18.19 -0.04
N GLU A 280 10.90 -19.02 -0.59
CA GLU A 280 11.27 -20.22 -1.36
C GLU A 280 12.11 -19.87 -2.59
N ALA A 281 11.73 -18.84 -3.36
CA ALA A 281 12.49 -18.39 -4.51
C ALA A 281 13.92 -17.92 -4.14
N VAL A 282 14.06 -17.20 -3.02
CA VAL A 282 15.39 -16.83 -2.50
C VAL A 282 16.17 -18.08 -2.08
N ALA A 283 15.54 -19.04 -1.40
CA ALA A 283 16.20 -20.27 -0.97
C ALA A 283 16.71 -21.10 -2.16
N ASN A 284 15.89 -21.25 -3.20
CA ASN A 284 16.25 -21.97 -4.43
C ASN A 284 17.39 -21.26 -5.17
N CYS A 285 17.35 -19.93 -5.25
CA CYS A 285 18.44 -19.14 -5.82
C CYS A 285 19.76 -19.41 -5.05
N VAL A 286 19.72 -19.37 -3.72
CA VAL A 286 20.89 -19.64 -2.88
C VAL A 286 21.42 -21.07 -3.04
N GLU A 287 20.54 -22.06 -3.09
CA GLU A 287 20.91 -23.46 -3.34
C GLU A 287 21.64 -23.61 -4.67
N HIS A 288 21.10 -23.04 -5.75
CA HIS A 288 21.76 -23.03 -7.06
C HIS A 288 23.15 -22.38 -7.02
N LEU A 289 23.29 -21.25 -6.34
CA LEU A 289 24.58 -20.55 -6.21
C LEU A 289 25.62 -21.37 -5.43
N VAL A 290 25.18 -22.12 -4.40
CA VAL A 290 26.04 -23.04 -3.63
C VAL A 290 26.48 -24.21 -4.51
N GLU A 291 25.56 -24.81 -5.26
CA GLU A 291 25.86 -25.93 -6.17
C GLU A 291 26.81 -25.52 -7.30
N ARG A 292 26.67 -24.31 -7.83
CA ARG A 292 27.55 -23.76 -8.88
C ARG A 292 28.88 -23.20 -8.38
N ASP A 293 29.03 -23.04 -7.07
CA ASP A 293 30.18 -22.40 -6.43
C ASP A 293 30.56 -21.04 -7.04
N VAL A 294 29.71 -20.04 -6.82
CA VAL A 294 30.00 -18.65 -7.22
C VAL A 294 30.96 -17.92 -6.27
N SER A 295 31.88 -18.65 -5.60
CA SER A 295 32.85 -18.07 -4.67
C SER A 295 33.67 -16.88 -5.22
N PRO A 296 34.02 -16.78 -6.53
CA PRO A 296 34.69 -15.59 -7.06
C PRO A 296 33.89 -14.29 -6.89
N LEU A 297 32.56 -14.38 -6.85
CA LEU A 297 31.66 -13.23 -6.74
C LEU A 297 31.40 -12.78 -5.29
N VAL A 298 31.80 -13.57 -4.29
CA VAL A 298 31.46 -13.28 -2.89
C VAL A 298 32.43 -12.25 -2.29
N PRO A 299 31.95 -11.06 -1.87
CA PRO A 299 32.79 -10.01 -1.27
C PRO A 299 33.27 -10.42 0.13
N GLU A 300 34.21 -9.65 0.70
CA GLU A 300 34.75 -9.94 2.03
C GLU A 300 33.68 -9.80 3.13
N VAL A 301 32.79 -8.82 2.99
CA VAL A 301 31.63 -8.62 3.88
C VAL A 301 30.51 -9.67 3.70
N GLY A 302 30.64 -10.56 2.73
CA GLY A 302 29.66 -11.59 2.39
C GLY A 302 28.57 -11.12 1.41
N MET A 303 28.10 -12.06 0.61
CA MET A 303 27.03 -11.88 -0.37
C MET A 303 25.68 -12.04 0.30
N ASN A 304 24.68 -11.28 -0.13
CA ASN A 304 23.30 -11.52 0.23
C ASN A 304 22.44 -11.54 -1.02
N VAL A 305 21.54 -12.52 -1.09
CA VAL A 305 20.49 -12.62 -2.09
C VAL A 305 19.21 -12.14 -1.42
N VAL A 306 18.54 -11.17 -2.02
CA VAL A 306 17.31 -10.57 -1.50
C VAL A 306 16.20 -10.73 -2.54
N GLY A 307 15.03 -11.17 -2.08
CA GLY A 307 13.79 -11.18 -2.84
C GLY A 307 12.74 -10.30 -2.16
N ALA A 308 12.13 -9.39 -2.90
CA ALA A 308 11.00 -8.57 -2.47
C ALA A 308 9.68 -9.25 -2.87
N THR A 309 8.65 -9.16 -2.02
CA THR A 309 7.29 -9.47 -2.48
C THR A 309 6.89 -8.47 -3.57
N PRO A 310 5.92 -8.80 -4.44
CA PRO A 310 5.47 -7.89 -5.50
C PRO A 310 4.98 -6.52 -4.99
N TYR A 311 4.63 -6.42 -3.70
CA TYR A 311 4.06 -5.23 -3.07
C TYR A 311 4.90 -4.73 -1.89
N ALA A 312 6.18 -5.12 -1.82
CA ALA A 312 7.06 -4.74 -0.70
C ALA A 312 7.38 -3.24 -0.72
N GLU A 313 7.21 -2.59 0.43
CA GLU A 313 7.54 -1.18 0.66
C GLU A 313 8.64 -1.02 1.71
N ALA A 314 8.86 -2.03 2.53
CA ALA A 314 9.84 -2.00 3.61
C ALA A 314 10.83 -3.17 3.53
N PRO A 315 12.07 -3.02 4.06
CA PRO A 315 13.02 -4.14 4.15
C PRO A 315 12.47 -5.37 4.88
N THR A 316 11.56 -5.18 5.84
CA THR A 316 10.85 -6.25 6.55
C THR A 316 9.95 -7.10 5.66
N GLU A 317 9.63 -6.62 4.46
CA GLU A 317 8.84 -7.29 3.42
C GLU A 317 9.72 -7.88 2.31
N THR A 318 11.03 -7.98 2.57
CA THR A 318 11.99 -8.67 1.72
C THR A 318 12.56 -9.89 2.44
N ALA A 319 12.69 -11.01 1.74
CA ALA A 319 13.33 -12.23 2.20
C ALA A 319 14.81 -12.21 1.82
N ALA A 320 15.69 -12.63 2.73
CA ALA A 320 17.12 -12.70 2.48
C ALA A 320 17.81 -13.76 3.34
N VAL A 321 19.07 -14.06 3.04
CA VAL A 321 19.88 -14.99 3.84
C VAL A 321 20.27 -14.34 5.17
N GLU A 322 19.82 -14.93 6.29
CA GLU A 322 20.22 -14.49 7.63
C GLU A 322 21.71 -14.76 7.84
N GLY A 323 22.48 -13.71 8.10
CA GLY A 323 23.93 -13.81 8.29
C GLY A 323 24.77 -13.91 7.01
N ARG A 324 24.16 -13.71 5.83
CA ARG A 324 24.83 -13.68 4.50
C ARG A 324 25.42 -15.02 4.06
N ILE A 325 25.85 -15.06 2.82
CA ILE A 325 26.61 -16.14 2.17
C ILE A 325 28.09 -15.77 2.25
N THR A 326 28.92 -16.71 2.73
CA THR A 326 30.35 -16.49 2.95
C THR A 326 31.20 -17.54 2.25
N ARG A 327 32.44 -17.18 1.92
CA ARG A 327 33.42 -18.12 1.35
C ARG A 327 33.96 -19.04 2.43
N THR A 328 34.14 -20.30 2.07
CA THR A 328 34.74 -21.37 2.88
C THR A 328 35.84 -22.06 2.08
N LEU A 329 36.56 -23.00 2.69
CA LEU A 329 37.54 -23.84 1.96
C LEU A 329 36.88 -24.80 0.95
N SER A 330 35.55 -24.94 0.97
CA SER A 330 34.79 -25.89 0.16
C SER A 330 33.80 -25.20 -0.78
N GLY A 331 34.00 -23.92 -1.08
CA GLY A 331 33.10 -23.09 -1.89
C GLY A 331 32.38 -22.05 -1.04
N ILE A 332 31.10 -21.82 -1.27
CA ILE A 332 30.30 -20.84 -0.52
C ILE A 332 29.29 -21.52 0.41
N GLN A 333 28.95 -20.87 1.53
CA GLN A 333 27.99 -21.38 2.49
C GLN A 333 27.10 -20.25 3.04
N PRO A 334 25.76 -20.41 3.03
CA PRO A 334 24.86 -19.52 3.77
C PRO A 334 25.02 -19.74 5.28
N ASN A 335 25.10 -18.65 6.06
CA ASN A 335 25.29 -18.73 7.51
C ASN A 335 24.07 -19.35 8.22
N ARG A 336 22.86 -18.94 7.81
CA ARG A 336 21.57 -19.45 8.25
C ARG A 336 20.59 -19.49 7.07
N GLY A 337 19.34 -19.85 7.33
CA GLY A 337 18.28 -19.92 6.33
C GLY A 337 17.80 -18.54 5.87
N VAL A 338 16.78 -18.58 5.00
CA VAL A 338 16.10 -17.39 4.49
C VAL A 338 15.08 -16.88 5.50
N ARG A 339 15.06 -15.57 5.71
CA ARG A 339 14.08 -14.92 6.60
C ARG A 339 13.72 -13.52 6.09
N PHE A 340 12.48 -13.11 6.33
CA PHE A 340 12.03 -11.75 6.09
C PHE A 340 12.75 -10.73 7.01
N GLY A 341 13.14 -9.59 6.45
CA GLY A 341 13.84 -8.53 7.18
C GLY A 341 15.30 -8.85 7.52
N ALA A 342 15.87 -9.94 6.96
CA ALA A 342 17.23 -10.36 7.27
C ALA A 342 18.33 -9.52 6.58
N SER A 343 17.98 -8.75 5.55
CA SER A 343 18.89 -7.83 4.85
C SER A 343 18.34 -6.41 4.91
N SER A 344 19.19 -5.45 5.25
CA SER A 344 18.82 -4.03 5.27
C SER A 344 19.38 -3.29 4.06
N HIS A 345 20.67 -3.46 3.77
CA HIS A 345 21.34 -2.70 2.69
C HIS A 345 20.88 -3.10 1.29
N VAL A 346 20.90 -4.41 0.97
CA VAL A 346 20.51 -4.90 -0.35
C VAL A 346 19.00 -4.79 -0.56
N ALA A 347 18.22 -4.93 0.52
CA ALA A 347 16.78 -4.70 0.49
C ALA A 347 16.44 -3.24 0.14
N ARG A 348 17.03 -2.26 0.83
CA ARG A 348 16.83 -0.84 0.50
C ARG A 348 17.28 -0.49 -0.92
N PHE A 349 18.38 -1.09 -1.38
CA PHE A 349 18.81 -0.96 -2.77
C PHE A 349 17.75 -1.47 -3.76
N LEU A 350 17.26 -2.70 -3.55
CA LEU A 350 16.24 -3.29 -4.42
C LEU A 350 14.96 -2.46 -4.41
N LEU A 351 14.50 -2.02 -3.24
CA LEU A 351 13.32 -1.15 -3.13
C LEU A 351 13.52 0.19 -3.86
N ALA A 352 14.69 0.82 -3.73
CA ALA A 352 15.02 2.03 -4.47
C ALA A 352 15.08 1.80 -5.99
N ALA A 353 15.59 0.66 -6.44
CA ALA A 353 15.63 0.31 -7.87
C ALA A 353 14.22 0.14 -8.46
N ARG A 354 13.26 -0.30 -7.65
CA ARG A 354 11.86 -0.46 -8.06
C ARG A 354 11.12 0.85 -8.32
N GLU A 355 11.63 1.98 -7.82
CA GLU A 355 11.11 3.30 -8.18
C GLU A 355 11.40 3.66 -9.66
N PHE A 356 12.42 3.04 -10.25
CA PHE A 356 12.79 3.25 -11.65
C PHE A 356 12.34 2.11 -12.56
N HIS A 357 12.31 0.88 -12.03
CA HIS A 357 11.84 -0.30 -12.75
C HIS A 357 11.08 -1.24 -11.82
N SER A 358 9.76 -1.11 -11.81
CA SER A 358 8.86 -1.75 -10.84
C SER A 358 8.83 -3.28 -10.89
N GLU A 359 9.22 -3.88 -12.03
CA GLU A 359 9.26 -5.34 -12.20
C GLU A 359 10.43 -6.01 -11.45
N TYR A 360 11.42 -5.24 -10.97
CA TYR A 360 12.49 -5.82 -10.18
C TYR A 360 11.97 -6.39 -8.86
N ARG A 361 12.38 -7.63 -8.57
CA ARG A 361 12.03 -8.31 -7.32
C ARG A 361 13.19 -9.00 -6.64
N PHE A 362 14.33 -9.16 -7.31
CA PHE A 362 15.48 -9.85 -6.75
C PHE A 362 16.75 -9.03 -6.94
N ALA A 363 17.63 -9.08 -5.95
CA ALA A 363 18.95 -8.47 -6.04
C ALA A 363 20.00 -9.28 -5.28
N ALA A 364 21.25 -9.20 -5.72
CA ALA A 364 22.39 -9.72 -4.99
C ALA A 364 23.55 -8.73 -4.98
N ASN A 365 24.24 -8.61 -3.84
CA ASN A 365 25.51 -7.89 -3.79
C ASN A 365 26.69 -8.85 -4.04
N CYS A 366 27.55 -8.45 -4.96
CA CYS A 366 28.75 -9.13 -5.37
C CYS A 366 29.97 -8.27 -5.05
N ARG A 367 31.13 -8.92 -5.04
CA ARG A 367 32.43 -8.27 -5.07
C ARG A 367 32.52 -7.31 -6.27
N PHE A 368 33.37 -6.31 -6.15
CA PHE A 368 33.80 -5.49 -7.28
C PHE A 368 35.34 -5.39 -7.28
N ASP A 369 35.96 -5.61 -8.44
CA ASP A 369 37.37 -5.37 -8.74
C ASP A 369 37.55 -5.26 -10.27
N ASP A 370 38.75 -4.94 -10.73
CA ASP A 370 39.08 -4.75 -12.16
C ASP A 370 38.68 -5.96 -13.03
N ARG A 371 38.66 -7.18 -12.46
CA ARG A 371 38.26 -8.39 -13.20
C ARG A 371 36.76 -8.44 -13.40
N ILE A 372 35.99 -8.08 -12.37
CA ILE A 372 34.53 -7.97 -12.44
C ILE A 372 34.13 -6.84 -13.38
N GLU A 373 34.83 -5.71 -13.34
CA GLU A 373 34.62 -4.60 -14.27
C GLU A 373 34.87 -5.03 -15.72
N ALA A 374 35.96 -5.74 -16.00
CA ALA A 374 36.23 -6.28 -17.34
C ALA A 374 35.18 -7.31 -17.78
N ALA A 375 34.79 -8.23 -16.90
CA ALA A 375 33.76 -9.22 -17.20
C ALA A 375 32.41 -8.58 -17.51
N LEU A 376 32.02 -7.53 -16.77
CA LEU A 376 30.80 -6.77 -17.05
C LEU A 376 30.86 -6.03 -18.40
N ALA A 377 32.03 -5.52 -18.80
CA ALA A 377 32.21 -4.85 -20.09
C ALA A 377 32.15 -5.82 -21.28
N ASP A 378 32.52 -7.08 -21.08
CA ASP A 378 32.41 -8.14 -22.10
C ASP A 378 30.99 -8.73 -22.20
N LEU A 379 30.16 -8.53 -21.17
CA LEU A 379 28.75 -8.91 -21.17
C LEU A 379 27.92 -7.80 -21.85
N ASP A 380 27.02 -8.19 -22.76
CA ASP A 380 26.08 -7.27 -23.42
C ASP A 380 24.92 -6.89 -22.49
N TRP A 381 25.26 -6.37 -21.30
CA TRP A 381 24.34 -5.96 -20.26
C TRP A 381 24.34 -4.44 -20.10
N ALA A 382 23.16 -3.88 -19.84
CA ALA A 382 23.08 -2.51 -19.37
C ALA A 382 23.67 -2.45 -17.94
N VAL A 383 24.73 -1.66 -17.77
CA VAL A 383 25.41 -1.45 -16.50
C VAL A 383 25.27 0.01 -16.10
N GLY A 384 24.73 0.25 -14.91
CA GLY A 384 24.67 1.57 -14.30
C GLY A 384 25.82 1.77 -13.32
N GLU A 385 26.30 3.01 -13.19
CA GLU A 385 27.37 3.34 -12.24
C GLU A 385 27.02 4.57 -11.41
N TYR A 386 27.49 4.59 -10.16
CA TYR A 386 27.54 5.79 -9.34
C TYR A 386 28.76 5.81 -8.42
N ASP A 387 29.22 7.02 -8.12
CA ASP A 387 30.29 7.29 -7.17
C ASP A 387 29.72 8.06 -5.97
N ARG A 388 29.90 7.53 -4.76
CA ARG A 388 29.42 8.14 -3.51
C ARG A 388 30.14 9.46 -3.18
N SER A 389 31.33 9.68 -3.72
CA SER A 389 32.05 10.95 -3.56
C SER A 389 31.36 12.11 -4.28
N GLU A 390 30.54 11.83 -5.29
CA GLU A 390 29.73 12.82 -6.01
C GLU A 390 28.39 13.12 -5.32
N GLU A 391 28.07 12.42 -4.22
CA GLU A 391 26.83 12.62 -3.47
C GLU A 391 26.80 14.00 -2.78
N PRO A 392 25.77 14.83 -3.01
CA PRO A 392 25.65 16.14 -2.37
C PRO A 392 25.59 16.04 -0.84
N GLU A 393 26.25 16.96 -0.14
CA GLU A 393 26.24 17.04 1.34
C GLU A 393 24.84 17.07 1.96
N THR A 394 23.85 17.63 1.25
CA THR A 394 22.45 17.70 1.66
C THR A 394 21.74 16.35 1.68
N VAL A 395 22.20 15.39 0.87
CA VAL A 395 21.68 14.02 0.80
C VAL A 395 22.33 13.15 1.89
N LYS A 396 23.61 13.38 2.19
CA LYS A 396 24.38 12.66 3.22
C LYS A 396 23.85 12.84 4.65
N THR A 397 23.17 13.94 4.93
CA THR A 397 22.64 14.26 6.27
C THR A 397 21.31 13.57 6.61
N HIS A 398 20.65 12.94 5.63
CA HIS A 398 19.36 12.25 5.81
C HIS A 398 19.53 10.74 5.52
N GLU A 399 19.61 9.92 6.58
CA GLU A 399 19.71 8.45 6.44
C GLU A 399 18.52 7.90 5.63
N GLY A 400 18.79 7.34 4.45
CA GLY A 400 17.79 6.81 3.52
C GLY A 400 17.91 7.41 2.11
N ASN A 401 18.22 8.70 2.00
CA ASN A 401 18.28 9.41 0.72
C ASN A 401 19.52 9.05 -0.12
N THR A 402 20.63 8.65 0.52
CA THR A 402 21.86 8.22 -0.16
C THR A 402 21.64 7.04 -1.13
N MET A 403 20.81 6.08 -0.73
CA MET A 403 20.56 4.89 -1.56
C MET A 403 19.64 5.21 -2.75
N GLY A 404 18.65 6.09 -2.54
CA GLY A 404 17.80 6.61 -3.62
C GLY A 404 18.59 7.43 -4.63
N TRP A 405 19.49 8.30 -4.16
CA TRP A 405 20.37 9.11 -5.03
C TRP A 405 21.32 8.23 -5.86
N GLY A 406 22.03 7.29 -5.22
CA GLY A 406 22.98 6.42 -5.93
C GLY A 406 22.27 5.54 -6.97
N THR A 407 21.09 5.02 -6.63
CA THR A 407 20.29 4.24 -7.57
C THR A 407 19.80 5.10 -8.73
N ARG A 408 19.28 6.30 -8.48
CA ARG A 408 18.91 7.26 -9.54
C ARG A 408 20.06 7.51 -10.50
N ARG A 409 21.25 7.79 -9.96
CA ARG A 409 22.43 8.07 -10.75
C ARG A 409 22.85 6.88 -11.62
N ALA A 410 22.73 5.67 -11.10
CA ALA A 410 23.00 4.44 -11.85
C ALA A 410 22.02 4.23 -13.01
N PHE A 411 20.73 4.54 -12.83
CA PHE A 411 19.75 4.46 -13.90
C PHE A 411 19.92 5.57 -14.96
N GLU A 412 20.42 6.75 -14.57
CA GLU A 412 20.75 7.83 -15.52
C GLU A 412 21.98 7.51 -16.38
N THR A 413 22.94 6.73 -15.87
CA THR A 413 24.19 6.42 -16.57
C THR A 413 24.11 5.18 -17.45
N ALA A 414 23.16 4.28 -17.19
CA ALA A 414 22.97 3.07 -17.96
C ALA A 414 22.30 3.33 -19.32
N ASP A 415 22.73 2.59 -20.35
CA ASP A 415 22.03 2.53 -21.65
C ASP A 415 20.92 1.46 -21.59
N GLY A 416 19.75 1.85 -21.06
CA GLY A 416 18.61 0.96 -20.83
C GLY A 416 18.44 0.57 -19.35
N THR A 417 17.66 -0.48 -19.09
CA THR A 417 17.33 -0.90 -17.72
C THR A 417 18.51 -1.70 -17.13
N PRO A 418 19.18 -1.21 -16.06
CA PRO A 418 20.43 -1.79 -15.59
C PRO A 418 20.25 -3.20 -15.02
N VAL A 419 20.98 -4.18 -15.56
CA VAL A 419 21.10 -5.54 -15.01
C VAL A 419 22.08 -5.55 -13.83
N ALA A 420 23.12 -4.72 -13.91
CA ALA A 420 24.11 -4.54 -12.86
C ALA A 420 24.29 -3.06 -12.52
N ILE A 421 24.52 -2.77 -11.25
CA ILE A 421 24.86 -1.44 -10.74
C ILE A 421 26.19 -1.52 -10.00
N VAL A 422 27.17 -0.73 -10.44
CA VAL A 422 28.49 -0.61 -9.83
C VAL A 422 28.51 0.58 -8.86
N ASP A 423 28.85 0.30 -7.60
CA ASP A 423 29.12 1.26 -6.54
C ASP A 423 30.64 1.29 -6.34
N ARG A 424 31.33 2.34 -6.81
CA ARG A 424 32.80 2.42 -6.73
C ARG A 424 33.33 2.61 -5.30
N GLY A 425 32.46 2.73 -4.30
CA GLY A 425 32.82 2.84 -2.89
C GLY A 425 33.33 4.23 -2.51
N GLU A 426 33.74 4.38 -1.25
CA GLU A 426 34.44 5.56 -0.73
C GLU A 426 35.28 5.16 0.48
N VAL A 427 36.04 6.09 1.08
CA VAL A 427 36.85 5.79 2.26
C VAL A 427 35.97 5.22 3.39
N GLY A 428 36.17 3.94 3.71
CA GLY A 428 35.40 3.21 4.74
C GLY A 428 34.18 2.44 4.21
N LYS A 429 33.87 2.48 2.91
CA LYS A 429 32.80 1.71 2.26
C LYS A 429 33.37 0.88 1.10
N GLU A 430 33.26 -0.45 1.21
CA GLU A 430 33.71 -1.38 0.16
C GLU A 430 32.96 -1.13 -1.15
N ALA A 431 33.70 -1.11 -2.26
CA ALA A 431 33.13 -1.06 -3.60
C ALA A 431 32.39 -2.37 -3.90
N MET A 432 31.24 -2.30 -4.58
CA MET A 432 30.39 -3.47 -4.80
C MET A 432 29.67 -3.40 -6.14
N THR A 433 29.49 -4.56 -6.76
CA THR A 433 28.55 -4.73 -7.86
C THR A 433 27.24 -5.27 -7.29
N LYS A 434 26.10 -4.74 -7.73
CA LYS A 434 24.79 -5.28 -7.36
C LYS A 434 24.07 -5.71 -8.63
N LEU A 435 23.62 -6.96 -8.68
CA LEU A 435 22.78 -7.44 -9.78
C LEU A 435 21.31 -7.33 -9.39
N LEU A 436 20.48 -6.99 -10.36
CA LEU A 436 19.02 -6.89 -10.25
C LEU A 436 18.38 -7.97 -11.13
N ALA A 437 17.17 -8.42 -10.80
CA ALA A 437 16.35 -9.31 -11.61
C ALA A 437 14.87 -9.26 -11.23
N GLU A 438 14.04 -9.75 -12.14
CA GLU A 438 12.58 -9.82 -12.05
C GLU A 438 12.12 -11.04 -11.22
N ASP A 439 12.93 -12.10 -11.22
CA ASP A 439 12.71 -13.33 -10.47
C ASP A 439 14.04 -13.97 -10.00
N GLY A 440 13.93 -14.98 -9.13
CA GLY A 440 15.08 -15.64 -8.52
C GLY A 440 15.87 -16.55 -9.47
N GLU A 441 15.24 -17.10 -10.51
CA GLU A 441 15.87 -17.94 -11.53
C GLU A 441 16.76 -17.07 -12.42
N THR A 442 16.20 -15.97 -12.94
CA THR A 442 16.91 -14.96 -13.71
C THR A 442 18.10 -14.39 -12.93
N LEU A 443 17.96 -14.13 -11.61
CA LEU A 443 19.08 -13.68 -10.79
C LEU A 443 20.18 -14.75 -10.69
N ALA A 444 19.81 -16.01 -10.45
CA ALA A 444 20.74 -17.12 -10.32
C ALA A 444 21.52 -17.35 -11.63
N GLU A 445 20.83 -17.25 -12.78
CA GLU A 445 21.44 -17.31 -14.11
C GLU A 445 22.43 -16.16 -14.34
N ARG A 446 22.01 -14.91 -14.08
CA ARG A 446 22.89 -13.73 -14.21
C ARG A 446 24.15 -13.88 -13.34
N LEU A 447 24.01 -14.32 -12.09
CA LEU A 447 25.16 -14.56 -11.22
C LEU A 447 26.08 -15.68 -11.75
N THR A 448 25.50 -16.75 -12.31
CA THR A 448 26.29 -17.84 -12.90
C THR A 448 27.06 -17.36 -14.13
N VAL A 449 26.40 -16.61 -15.04
CA VAL A 449 27.01 -16.06 -16.25
C VAL A 449 28.16 -15.11 -15.91
N LEU A 450 27.98 -14.23 -14.93
CA LEU A 450 29.06 -13.34 -14.49
C LEU A 450 30.23 -14.12 -13.89
N CYS A 451 29.96 -15.19 -13.13
CA CYS A 451 31.00 -16.06 -12.59
C CYS A 451 31.77 -16.81 -13.69
N ASP A 452 31.08 -17.32 -14.71
CA ASP A 452 31.69 -18.02 -15.84
C ASP A 452 32.56 -17.08 -16.70
N ALA A 453 32.13 -15.83 -16.88
CA ALA A 453 32.90 -14.79 -17.58
C ALA A 453 34.22 -14.48 -16.85
N LEU A 454 34.21 -14.41 -15.52
CA LEU A 454 35.41 -14.20 -14.71
C LEU A 454 36.44 -15.33 -14.81
N GLN A 455 35.96 -16.57 -14.95
CA GLN A 455 36.81 -17.76 -15.07
C GLN A 455 37.37 -17.91 -16.48
N SER A 456 36.64 -17.44 -17.50
CA SER A 456 37.08 -17.46 -18.89
C SER A 456 38.16 -16.41 -19.22
N ALA A 457 38.30 -15.40 -18.35
CA ALA A 457 39.31 -14.35 -18.44
C ALA A 457 40.64 -14.72 -17.71
N GLU A 458 40.75 -15.90 -17.09
CA GLU A 458 41.99 -16.48 -16.56
C GLU A 458 42.75 -17.31 -17.61
#